data_AF-A0A920RI61-F1
#
_entry.id   AF-A0A920RI61-F1
#
_cell.length_a   1.000
_cell.length_b   1.000
_cell.length_c   1.000
_cell.angle_alpha   90.00
_cell.angle_beta   90.00
_cell.angle_gamma   90.00
#
_symmetry.space_group_name_H-M   'P 1'
#
loop_
_entity.id
_entity.type
_entity.pdbx_description
1 polymer ?
#
loop_
_entity_poly.entity_id
_entity_poly.type
_entity_poly.pdbx_seq_one_letter_code
_entity_poly.pdbx_strand_id
1 'polypeptide(L)'
;MRNRFHWTSYWARLTLERTQLSDLQGLLRTLAVKLSPDLDPADVPAITTSLIQNKVDAVIATNTTTARPELIQSHVHAKEARGP
;
A
#
# COMPACT_ATOMS: atom_id res chain seq x y z
N MET A 1 -1.84 -17.62 11.39
CA MET A 1 -1.22 -17.81 10.06
C MET A 1 -1.97 -16.94 9.07
N ARG A 2 -1.48 -15.74 8.74
CA ARG A 2 -2.24 -14.71 8.02
C ARG A 2 -1.82 -14.65 6.54
N ASN A 3 -2.74 -15.03 5.65
CA ASN A 3 -2.98 -14.54 4.29
C ASN A 3 -1.81 -14.10 3.38
N ARG A 4 -0.75 -14.91 3.23
CA ARG A 4 0.43 -14.57 2.40
C ARG A 4 0.18 -14.45 0.87
N PHE A 5 -1.03 -14.72 0.36
CA PHE A 5 -1.28 -14.87 -1.09
C PHE A 5 -2.28 -13.89 -1.74
N HIS A 6 -2.86 -12.94 -1.00
CA HIS A 6 -3.94 -12.12 -1.58
C HIS A 6 -3.48 -10.89 -2.39
N TRP A 7 -2.26 -10.39 -2.19
CA TRP A 7 -1.87 -9.10 -2.80
C TRP A 7 -1.73 -9.16 -4.33
N THR A 8 -1.24 -10.29 -4.86
CA THR A 8 -1.04 -10.46 -6.30
C THR A 8 -2.34 -10.32 -7.09
N SER A 9 -3.46 -10.83 -6.56
CA SER A 9 -4.76 -10.71 -7.25
C SER A 9 -5.30 -9.28 -7.22
N TYR A 10 -5.02 -8.51 -6.16
CA TYR A 10 -5.37 -7.09 -6.10
C TYR A 10 -4.60 -6.26 -7.13
N TRP A 11 -3.27 -6.45 -7.23
CA TRP A 11 -2.45 -5.71 -8.18
C TRP A 11 -2.82 -6.05 -9.62
N ALA A 12 -3.02 -7.35 -9.91
CA ALA A 12 -3.42 -7.79 -11.24
C ALA A 12 -4.73 -7.14 -11.68
N ARG A 13 -5.71 -7.04 -10.77
CA ARG A 13 -6.99 -6.39 -11.05
C ARG A 13 -6.84 -4.89 -11.31
N LEU A 14 -6.09 -4.18 -10.46
CA LEU A 14 -5.87 -2.74 -10.64
C LEU A 14 -5.11 -2.42 -11.93
N THR A 15 -4.10 -3.22 -12.27
CA THR A 15 -3.36 -3.07 -13.53
C THR A 15 -4.25 -3.37 -14.74
N LEU A 16 -5.15 -4.36 -14.66
CA LEU A 16 -6.12 -4.63 -15.72
C LEU A 16 -7.10 -3.47 -15.93
N GLU A 17 -7.72 -2.98 -14.85
CA GLU A 17 -8.65 -1.85 -14.91
C GLU A 17 -7.96 -0.58 -15.45
N ARG A 18 -6.70 -0.33 -15.04
CA ARG A 18 -5.87 0.75 -15.58
C ARG A 18 -5.66 0.63 -17.08
N THR A 19 -5.30 -0.56 -17.58
CA THR A 19 -5.10 -0.80 -19.01
C THR A 19 -6.38 -0.56 -19.78
N GLN A 20 -7.51 -1.09 -19.31
CA GLN A 20 -8.82 -0.88 -19.95
C GLN A 20 -9.20 0.61 -20.02
N LEU A 21 -8.98 1.36 -18.94
CA LEU A 21 -9.21 2.80 -18.93
C LEU A 21 -8.24 3.55 -19.87
N SER A 22 -7.01 3.08 -19.98
CA SER A 22 -6.02 3.65 -20.90
C SER A 22 -6.41 3.43 -22.35
N ASP A 23 -6.92 2.25 -22.70
CA ASP A 23 -7.43 1.92 -24.03
C ASP A 23 -8.65 2.77 -24.40
N LEU A 24 -9.54 3.01 -23.43
CA LEU A 24 -10.75 3.83 -23.64
C LEU A 24 -10.46 5.34 -23.74
N GLN A 25 -9.50 5.85 -22.98
CA GLN A 25 -9.22 7.28 -22.85
C GLN A 25 -7.97 7.73 -23.61
N GLY A 26 -7.21 6.81 -24.18
CA GLY A 26 -5.92 7.08 -24.85
C GLY A 26 -4.82 7.58 -23.91
N LEU A 27 -4.96 7.40 -22.59
CA LEU A 27 -4.07 7.97 -21.58
C LEU A 27 -3.69 6.94 -20.51
N LEU A 28 -2.41 6.62 -20.41
CA LEU A 28 -1.87 5.79 -19.33
C LEU A 28 -1.75 6.59 -18.02
N ARG A 29 -2.43 6.15 -16.97
CA ARG A 29 -2.36 6.78 -15.64
C ARG A 29 -1.28 6.13 -14.78
N THR A 30 -0.56 6.94 -14.01
CA THR A 30 0.37 6.43 -13.00
C THR A 30 -0.40 5.77 -11.87
N LEU A 31 0.04 4.58 -11.46
CA LEU A 31 -0.45 3.84 -10.31
C LEU A 31 0.65 3.78 -9.25
N ALA A 32 0.40 4.42 -8.10
CA ALA A 32 1.27 4.38 -6.94
C ALA A 32 0.61 3.64 -5.78
N VAL A 33 1.39 2.86 -5.04
CA VAL A 33 0.92 2.12 -3.85
C VAL A 33 1.52 2.73 -2.59
N LYS A 34 0.67 3.07 -1.62
CA LYS A 34 1.11 3.58 -0.31
C LYS A 34 1.19 2.44 0.70
N LEU A 35 2.38 2.21 1.28
CA LEU A 35 2.61 1.13 2.24
C LEU A 35 2.53 1.62 3.68
N SER A 36 1.96 0.79 4.57
CA SER A 36 2.02 1.03 6.02
C SER A 36 3.45 0.82 6.54
N PRO A 37 3.93 1.59 7.53
CA PRO A 37 5.16 1.27 8.23
C PRO A 37 5.01 0.03 9.12
N ASP A 38 3.76 -0.38 9.42
CA ASP A 38 3.45 -1.52 10.30
C ASP A 38 3.40 -2.86 9.54
N LEU A 39 4.32 -3.04 8.60
CA LEU A 39 4.52 -4.31 7.90
C LEU A 39 5.55 -5.14 8.65
N ASP A 40 5.39 -6.46 8.63
CA ASP A 40 6.49 -7.34 9.04
C ASP A 40 7.65 -7.14 8.05
N PRO A 41 8.87 -6.82 8.51
CA PRO A 41 10.03 -6.70 7.62
C PRO A 41 10.25 -7.92 6.73
N ALA A 42 9.85 -9.12 7.18
CA ALA A 42 9.92 -10.35 6.40
C ALA A 42 8.96 -10.38 5.19
N ASP A 43 7.89 -9.58 5.21
CA ASP A 43 6.91 -9.51 4.11
C ASP A 43 7.33 -8.53 3.00
N VAL A 44 8.23 -7.58 3.30
CA VAL A 44 8.66 -6.53 2.36
C VAL A 44 9.22 -7.10 1.04
N PRO A 45 10.07 -8.15 1.02
CA PRO A 45 10.56 -8.72 -0.23
C PRO A 45 9.44 -9.30 -1.10
N ALA A 46 8.46 -9.98 -0.49
CA ALA A 46 7.33 -10.58 -1.23
C ALA A 46 6.40 -9.51 -1.81
N ILE A 47 6.11 -8.45 -1.04
CA ILE A 47 5.33 -7.29 -1.49
C ILE A 47 6.03 -6.62 -2.68
N THR A 48 7.30 -6.31 -2.53
CA THR A 48 8.09 -5.59 -3.56
C THR A 48 8.18 -6.41 -4.85
N THR A 49 8.40 -7.72 -4.75
CA THR A 49 8.40 -8.63 -5.91
C THR A 49 7.07 -8.59 -6.64
N SER A 50 5.95 -8.65 -5.91
CA SER A 50 4.61 -8.61 -6.49
C SER A 50 4.30 -7.27 -7.19
N LEU A 51 4.73 -6.14 -6.62
CA LEU A 51 4.57 -4.82 -7.22
C LEU A 51 5.34 -4.68 -8.55
N ILE A 52 6.58 -5.19 -8.60
CA ILE A 52 7.39 -5.20 -9.82
C ILE A 52 6.74 -6.07 -10.89
N GLN A 53 6.31 -7.29 -10.54
CA GLN A 53 5.65 -8.21 -11.47
C GLN A 53 4.38 -7.61 -12.09
N ASN A 54 3.65 -6.79 -11.34
CA ASN A 54 2.42 -6.15 -11.78
C ASN A 54 2.62 -4.75 -12.41
N LYS A 55 3.87 -4.31 -12.61
CA LYS A 55 4.22 -3.02 -13.23
C LYS A 55 3.55 -1.82 -12.53
N VAL A 56 3.54 -1.84 -11.19
CA VAL A 56 3.18 -0.67 -10.38
C VAL A 56 4.30 0.36 -10.51
N ASP A 57 3.95 1.62 -10.74
CA ASP A 57 4.94 2.64 -11.13
C ASP A 57 5.71 3.22 -9.94
N ALA A 58 5.08 3.27 -8.76
CA ALA A 58 5.69 3.90 -7.59
C ALA A 58 5.20 3.30 -6.26
N VAL A 59 6.06 3.42 -5.26
CA VAL A 59 5.74 3.15 -3.85
C VAL A 59 5.87 4.45 -3.06
N ILE A 60 4.85 4.75 -2.25
CA ILE A 60 4.86 5.87 -1.30
C ILE A 60 5.08 5.30 0.10
N ALA A 61 6.25 5.54 0.67
CA ALA A 61 6.59 5.21 2.06
C ALA A 61 6.60 6.50 2.91
N THR A 62 5.82 6.65 3.98
CA THR A 62 4.92 5.67 4.64
C THR A 62 3.52 6.23 4.85
N ASN A 63 2.53 5.34 5.04
CA ASN A 63 1.26 5.71 5.66
C ASN A 63 1.44 5.99 7.16
N THR A 64 0.37 6.42 7.83
CA THR A 64 0.34 6.52 9.29
C THR A 64 0.57 5.15 9.95
N THR A 65 1.31 5.13 11.06
CA THR A 65 1.44 3.94 11.92
C THR A 65 0.26 3.82 12.89
N THR A 66 -0.09 2.59 13.24
CA THR A 66 -0.99 2.24 14.35
C THR A 66 -0.25 2.15 15.67
N ALA A 67 1.08 2.03 15.64
CA ALA A 67 1.90 2.10 16.82
C ALA A 67 1.78 3.49 17.45
N ARG A 68 1.60 3.54 18.76
CA ARG A 68 1.66 4.77 19.55
C ARG A 68 2.91 4.70 20.45
N PRO A 69 4.08 5.15 19.94
CA PRO A 69 5.27 5.27 20.76
C PRO A 69 4.99 5.99 22.08
N GLU A 70 5.63 5.54 23.17
CA GLU A 70 5.45 6.12 24.50
C GLU A 70 5.69 7.64 24.52
N LEU A 71 6.63 8.10 23.68
CA LEU A 71 6.97 9.51 23.51
C LEU A 71 5.76 10.40 23.14
N ILE A 72 4.72 9.83 22.52
CA ILE A 72 3.53 10.56 22.07
C ILE A 72 2.37 10.47 23.07
N GLN A 73 2.46 9.61 24.09
CA GLN A 73 1.37 9.42 25.06
C GLN A 73 1.14 10.65 25.96
N SER A 74 2.16 11.47 26.14
CA SER A 74 2.10 12.72 26.92
C SER A 74 1.55 13.92 26.14
N HIS A 75 1.26 13.78 24.83
CA HIS A 75 0.73 14.87 24.02
C HIS A 75 -0.79 15.05 24.18
N VAL A 76 -1.25 16.31 24.07
CA VAL A 76 -2.66 16.69 24.22
C VAL A 76 -3.63 15.95 23.28
N HIS A 77 -3.18 15.58 22.08
CA HIS A 77 -3.97 14.84 21.10
C HIS A 77 -3.67 13.32 21.08
N ALA A 78 -3.01 12.79 22.11
CA ALA A 78 -2.61 11.38 22.15
C ALA A 78 -3.77 10.37 21.99
N LYS A 79 -5.01 10.82 22.22
CA LYS A 79 -6.24 10.01 22.11
C LYS A 79 -6.89 10.06 20.72
N GLU A 80 -6.44 10.92 19.81
CA GLU A 80 -6.98 10.97 18.45
C GLU A 80 -6.54 9.74 17.66
N ALA A 81 -7.50 8.98 17.15
CA ALA A 81 -7.28 7.85 16.25
C ALA A 81 -7.60 8.24 14.81
N ARG A 82 -7.04 7.52 13.86
CA ARG A 82 -7.41 7.66 12.45
C ARG A 82 -8.90 7.33 12.30
N GLY A 83 -9.61 8.10 11.47
CA GLY A 83 -10.98 7.80 11.07
C GLY A 83 -11.12 6.42 10.40
N PRO A 84 -12.35 5.86 10.36
CA PRO A 84 -12.62 4.53 9.82
C PRO A 84 -12.17 4.35 8.37
#